data_AF-A0A3C1HD51-F1
#
_entry.id   AF-A0A3C1HD51-F1
#
_cell.length_a   1.000
_cell.length_b   1.000
_cell.length_c   1.000
_cell.angle_alpha   90.00
_cell.angle_beta   90.00
_cell.angle_gamma   90.00
#
_symmetry.space_group_name_H-M   'P 1'
#
loop_
_entity.id
_entity.type
_entity.pdbx_description
1 polymer ?
#
loop_
_entity_poly.entity_id
_entity_poly.type
_entity_poly.pdbx_seq_one_letter_code
_entity_poly.pdbx_strand_id
1 'polypeptide(L)'
;MRELRALTIYFAVVFLGAALLAPWIYHGFQAAAQAFPGLRGLASQPFHRYVSRSLMLLALLGLWPLLRSLGVRSWKGIGITSLWPQLPAVFFGLGLGLASLATVAILGVVTGGRTLTLGLFGMKLLHHLAAAARSSLVAIPEELLFRGVLYTRLRAALGDGAGLCLSSLIYAILHFFARPESPSHVEWDSGIEVLRQMSAGFLNGRALVPGFLTLTLGGIILSWLFRSTGSLYGPMALHAAWILWLKLYEAATAGSGGQATWVWGTSKLIDGWSAFVMMLCCAAIVRQWSSKRRPSP
;
A
#
# COMPACT_ATOMS: atom_id res chain seq x y z
N MET A 1 -14.08 20.22 -12.08
CA MET A 1 -12.85 21.06 -12.15
C MET A 1 -12.21 21.38 -10.80
N ARG A 2 -12.94 21.91 -9.80
CA ARG A 2 -12.38 22.24 -8.46
C ARG A 2 -11.66 21.07 -7.79
N GLU A 3 -12.29 19.90 -7.74
CA GLU A 3 -11.75 18.68 -7.15
C GLU A 3 -10.41 18.26 -7.78
N LEU A 4 -10.37 18.17 -9.12
CA LEU A 4 -9.16 17.81 -9.85
C LEU A 4 -8.03 18.81 -9.62
N ARG A 5 -8.31 20.12 -9.66
CA ARG A 5 -7.32 21.16 -9.39
C ARG A 5 -6.74 21.02 -7.98
N ALA A 6 -7.59 20.80 -6.97
CA ALA A 6 -7.13 20.64 -5.59
C ALA A 6 -6.27 19.39 -5.42
N LEU A 7 -6.66 18.26 -6.03
CA LEU A 7 -5.88 17.03 -6.02
C LEU A 7 -4.53 17.20 -6.74
N THR A 8 -4.49 17.89 -7.88
CA THR A 8 -3.24 18.18 -8.60
C THR A 8 -2.29 19.01 -7.77
N ILE A 9 -2.78 20.09 -7.14
CA ILE A 9 -1.97 20.92 -6.23
C ILE A 9 -1.47 20.09 -5.05
N TYR A 10 -2.35 19.29 -4.46
CA TYR A 10 -2.00 18.40 -3.35
C TYR A 10 -0.90 17.41 -3.73
N PHE A 11 -1.01 16.73 -4.87
CA PHE A 11 0.04 15.82 -5.34
C PHE A 11 1.34 16.57 -5.62
N ALA A 12 1.30 17.75 -6.26
CA ALA A 12 2.50 18.55 -6.49
C ALA A 12 3.21 18.92 -5.19
N VAL A 13 2.47 19.37 -4.18
CA VAL A 13 3.00 19.69 -2.84
C VAL A 13 3.57 18.45 -2.16
N VAL A 14 2.87 17.31 -2.22
CA VAL A 14 3.35 16.07 -1.61
C VAL A 14 4.64 15.60 -2.27
N PHE A 15 4.69 15.49 -3.60
CA PHE A 15 5.85 14.95 -4.31
C PHE A 15 7.05 15.89 -4.27
N LEU A 16 6.87 17.15 -4.70
CA LEU A 16 7.96 18.11 -4.75
C LEU A 16 8.38 18.54 -3.34
N GLY A 17 7.41 18.78 -2.44
CA GLY A 17 7.70 19.11 -1.06
C GLY A 17 8.43 17.99 -0.34
N ALA A 18 8.07 16.72 -0.56
CA ALA A 18 8.74 15.60 0.11
C ALA A 18 10.15 15.39 -0.41
N ALA A 19 10.35 15.53 -1.72
CA ALA A 19 11.66 15.49 -2.34
C ALA A 19 12.58 16.57 -1.76
N LEU A 20 12.08 17.80 -1.60
CA LEU A 20 12.86 18.91 -1.02
C LEU A 20 13.03 18.78 0.50
N LEU A 21 12.09 18.18 1.21
CA LEU A 21 12.14 18.01 2.67
C LEU A 21 13.07 16.88 3.11
N ALA A 22 13.18 15.81 2.32
CA ALA A 22 13.90 14.59 2.70
C ALA A 22 15.38 14.80 3.03
N PRO A 23 16.17 15.60 2.29
CA PRO A 23 17.56 15.93 2.65
C PRO A 23 17.71 16.55 4.04
N TRP A 24 16.81 17.48 4.40
CA TRP A 24 16.84 18.15 5.69
C TRP A 24 16.53 17.19 6.84
N ILE A 25 15.53 16.32 6.66
CA ILE A 25 15.23 15.27 7.64
C ILE A 25 16.42 14.32 7.76
N TYR A 26 17.03 13.92 6.65
CA TYR A 26 18.21 13.05 6.66
C TYR A 26 19.35 13.66 7.47
N HIS A 27 19.78 14.89 7.14
CA HIS A 27 20.86 15.58 7.84
C HIS A 27 20.53 15.83 9.32
N GLY A 28 19.26 16.16 9.62
CA GLY A 28 18.79 16.28 11.00
C GLY A 28 18.96 14.98 11.81
N PHE A 29 18.64 13.82 11.22
CA PHE A 29 18.88 12.53 11.87
C PHE A 29 20.36 12.17 11.96
N GLN A 30 21.20 12.54 10.98
CA GLN A 30 22.65 12.33 11.08
C GLN A 30 23.24 13.13 12.25
N ALA A 31 22.89 14.42 12.36
CA ALA A 31 23.32 15.26 13.46
C ALA A 31 22.80 14.77 14.82
N ALA A 32 21.51 14.45 14.90
CA ALA A 32 20.89 13.98 16.15
C ALA A 32 21.44 12.63 16.62
N ALA A 33 21.84 11.74 15.70
CA ALA A 33 22.42 10.44 16.06
C ALA A 33 23.83 10.54 16.68
N GLN A 34 24.52 11.67 16.51
CA GLN A 34 25.78 11.95 17.21
C GLN A 34 25.52 12.19 18.71
N ALA A 35 24.46 12.94 19.04
CA ALA A 35 24.09 13.25 20.42
C ALA A 35 23.27 12.13 21.09
N PHE A 36 22.46 11.40 20.33
CA PHE A 36 21.54 10.39 20.86
C PHE A 36 21.75 9.04 20.16
N PRO A 37 22.51 8.10 20.77
CA PRO A 37 22.80 6.79 20.18
C PRO A 37 21.56 5.98 19.77
N GLY A 38 20.42 6.18 20.45
CA GLY A 38 19.14 5.55 20.11
C GLY A 38 18.61 5.90 18.72
N LEU A 39 19.05 7.02 18.12
CA LEU A 39 18.65 7.46 16.79
C LEU A 39 19.51 6.87 15.66
N ARG A 40 20.60 6.16 15.98
CA ARG A 40 21.50 5.56 14.97
C ARG A 40 20.77 4.61 14.03
N GLY A 41 19.77 3.87 14.52
CA GLY A 41 18.96 2.98 13.68
C GLY A 41 18.10 3.71 12.65
N LEU A 42 17.71 4.96 12.93
CA LEU A 42 17.01 5.82 11.98
C LEU A 42 18.00 6.47 11.02
N ALA A 43 19.15 6.96 11.52
CA ALA A 43 20.23 7.56 10.73
C ALA A 43 20.87 6.59 9.71
N SER A 44 20.90 5.29 10.01
CA SER A 44 21.48 4.27 9.12
C SER A 44 20.54 3.81 8.01
N GLN A 45 19.33 4.35 7.93
CA GLN A 45 18.39 3.97 6.88
C GLN A 45 18.86 4.51 5.51
N PRO A 46 18.61 3.78 4.41
CA PRO A 46 18.94 4.28 3.08
C PRO A 46 18.10 5.53 2.75
N PHE A 47 18.68 6.43 1.97
CA PHE A 47 18.11 7.77 1.73
C PHE A 47 16.72 7.73 1.09
N HIS A 48 16.43 6.75 0.21
CA HIS A 48 15.10 6.58 -0.38
C HIS A 48 13.98 6.40 0.68
N ARG A 49 14.28 5.84 1.86
CA ARG A 49 13.27 5.71 2.94
C ARG A 49 12.94 7.05 3.58
N TYR A 50 13.85 8.02 3.57
CA TYR A 50 13.56 9.39 4.00
C TYR A 50 12.62 10.07 3.01
N VAL A 51 12.83 9.88 1.70
CA VAL A 51 11.90 10.34 0.66
C VAL A 51 10.53 9.70 0.84
N SER A 52 10.44 8.37 0.98
CA SER A 52 9.14 7.68 1.19
C SER A 52 8.41 8.14 2.46
N ARG A 53 9.13 8.36 3.57
CA ARG A 53 8.53 8.86 4.81
C ARG A 53 8.09 10.31 4.69
N SER A 54 8.84 11.14 3.97
CA SER A 54 8.48 12.53 3.70
C SER A 54 7.23 12.61 2.83
N LEU A 55 7.09 11.72 1.83
CA LEU A 55 5.88 11.59 1.01
C LEU A 55 4.67 11.27 1.88
N MET A 56 4.75 10.24 2.74
CA MET A 56 3.67 9.87 3.64
C MET A 56 3.34 10.98 4.64
N LEU A 57 4.36 11.63 5.21
CA LEU A 57 4.20 12.72 6.17
C LEU A 57 3.45 13.90 5.55
N LEU A 58 3.91 14.40 4.40
CA LEU A 58 3.27 15.51 3.71
C LEU A 58 1.91 15.14 3.15
N ALA A 59 1.70 13.88 2.74
CA ALA A 59 0.39 13.40 2.35
C ALA A 59 -0.60 13.54 3.52
N LEU A 60 -0.25 13.03 4.71
CA LEU A 60 -1.11 13.10 5.89
C LEU A 60 -1.32 14.54 6.39
N LEU A 61 -0.27 15.35 6.47
CA LEU A 61 -0.38 16.76 6.87
C LEU A 61 -1.20 17.57 5.85
N GLY A 62 -1.00 17.30 4.57
CA GLY A 62 -1.71 17.93 3.46
C GLY A 62 -3.19 17.55 3.35
N LEU A 63 -3.65 16.49 4.05
CA LEU A 63 -5.06 16.13 4.08
C LEU A 63 -5.91 17.23 4.69
N TRP A 64 -5.49 17.84 5.80
CA TRP A 64 -6.27 18.90 6.45
C TRP A 64 -6.57 20.09 5.52
N PRO A 65 -5.58 20.75 4.89
CA PRO A 65 -5.85 21.87 3.99
C PRO A 65 -6.60 21.42 2.73
N LEU A 66 -6.31 20.24 2.19
CA LEU A 66 -7.05 19.67 1.04
C LEU A 66 -8.54 19.51 1.37
N LEU A 67 -8.85 18.81 2.46
CA LEU A 67 -10.23 18.54 2.89
C LEU A 67 -10.98 19.83 3.21
N ARG A 68 -10.32 20.80 3.85
CA ARG A 68 -10.89 22.13 4.09
C ARG A 68 -11.19 22.87 2.79
N SER A 69 -10.27 22.83 1.82
CA SER A 69 -10.45 23.46 0.50
C SER A 69 -11.59 22.86 -0.32
N LEU A 70 -12.01 21.64 0.02
CA LEU A 70 -13.08 20.88 -0.64
C LEU A 70 -14.38 20.87 0.19
N GLY A 71 -14.44 21.63 1.28
CA GLY A 71 -15.64 21.79 2.10
C GLY A 71 -15.98 20.56 2.95
N VAL A 72 -15.04 19.64 3.16
CA VAL A 72 -15.25 18.45 4.00
C VAL A 72 -15.18 18.85 5.47
N ARG A 73 -16.30 18.72 6.17
CA ARG A 73 -16.43 19.18 7.56
C ARG A 73 -16.45 18.05 8.60
N SER A 74 -16.42 16.78 8.16
CA SER A 74 -16.47 15.64 9.08
C SER A 74 -15.65 14.45 8.58
N TRP A 75 -15.11 13.70 9.54
CA TRP A 75 -14.40 12.44 9.31
C TRP A 75 -15.30 11.35 8.69
N LYS A 76 -16.62 11.42 8.93
CA LYS A 76 -17.61 10.58 8.25
C LYS A 76 -17.61 10.79 6.74
N GLY A 77 -17.35 12.02 6.28
CA GLY A 77 -17.27 12.37 4.86
C GLY A 77 -16.08 11.75 4.12
N ILE A 78 -15.16 11.10 4.83
CA ILE A 78 -14.06 10.31 4.26
C ILE A 78 -14.07 8.87 4.78
N GLY A 79 -15.17 8.41 5.36
CA GLY A 79 -15.36 7.00 5.73
C GLY A 79 -14.88 6.58 7.11
N ILE A 80 -14.52 7.51 7.99
CA ILE A 80 -14.31 7.19 9.41
C ILE A 80 -15.67 7.29 10.12
N THR A 81 -16.23 6.12 10.42
CA THR A 81 -17.57 5.96 11.00
C THR A 81 -17.50 5.33 12.40
N SER A 82 -18.64 4.95 12.98
CA SER A 82 -18.62 4.06 14.14
C SER A 82 -18.12 2.67 13.73
N LEU A 83 -17.30 2.04 14.58
CA LEU A 83 -16.70 0.73 14.33
C LEU A 83 -17.69 -0.43 14.49
N TRP A 84 -18.57 -0.37 15.50
CA TRP A 84 -19.45 -1.50 15.86
C TRP A 84 -20.31 -2.01 14.69
N PRO A 85 -20.99 -1.15 13.90
CA PRO A 85 -21.77 -1.62 12.75
C PRO A 85 -20.91 -2.19 11.61
N GLN A 86 -19.61 -1.89 11.63
CA GLN A 86 -18.66 -2.23 10.57
C GLN A 86 -17.84 -3.49 10.89
N LEU A 87 -18.01 -4.08 12.08
CA LEU A 87 -17.33 -5.32 12.47
C LEU A 87 -17.54 -6.46 11.46
N PRO A 88 -18.74 -6.69 10.87
CA PRO A 88 -18.90 -7.72 9.83
C PRO A 88 -18.00 -7.47 8.61
N ALA A 89 -17.79 -6.21 8.21
CA ALA A 89 -16.90 -5.87 7.11
C ALA A 89 -15.42 -6.00 7.50
N VAL A 90 -15.07 -5.71 8.75
CA VAL A 90 -13.73 -5.94 9.32
C VAL A 90 -13.39 -7.44 9.29
N PHE A 91 -14.24 -8.29 9.87
CA PHE A 91 -14.02 -9.73 9.90
C PHE A 91 -14.03 -10.34 8.49
N PHE A 92 -14.93 -9.88 7.62
CA PHE A 92 -14.94 -10.29 6.21
C PHE A 92 -13.63 -9.90 5.50
N GLY A 93 -13.17 -8.66 5.66
CA GLY A 93 -11.92 -8.18 5.07
C GLY A 93 -10.71 -8.95 5.59
N LEU A 94 -10.59 -9.10 6.91
CA LEU A 94 -9.51 -9.86 7.54
C LEU A 94 -9.51 -11.32 7.08
N GLY A 95 -10.67 -11.99 7.12
CA GLY A 95 -10.82 -13.39 6.73
C GLY A 95 -10.50 -13.61 5.26
N LEU A 96 -11.01 -12.76 4.36
CA LEU A 96 -10.72 -12.84 2.93
C LEU A 96 -9.23 -12.60 2.64
N GLY A 97 -8.62 -11.61 3.30
CA GLY A 97 -7.21 -11.29 3.12
C GLY A 97 -6.28 -12.43 3.55
N LEU A 98 -6.54 -13.02 4.71
CA LEU A 98 -5.79 -14.16 5.21
C LEU A 98 -6.03 -15.42 4.34
N ALA A 99 -7.29 -15.74 4.04
CA ALA A 99 -7.62 -16.93 3.27
C ALA A 99 -7.03 -16.90 1.85
N SER A 100 -7.17 -15.77 1.14
CA SER A 100 -6.70 -15.63 -0.23
C SER A 100 -5.19 -15.88 -0.37
N LEU A 101 -4.39 -15.28 0.49
CA LEU A 101 -2.94 -15.46 0.44
C LEU A 101 -2.48 -16.79 1.05
N ALA A 102 -3.20 -17.33 2.04
CA ALA A 102 -2.95 -18.68 2.52
C ALA A 102 -3.15 -19.71 1.41
N THR A 103 -4.20 -19.59 0.59
CA THR A 103 -4.42 -20.46 -0.56
C THR A 103 -3.27 -20.38 -1.57
N VAL A 104 -2.83 -19.17 -1.95
CA VAL A 104 -1.69 -19.03 -2.90
C VAL A 104 -0.41 -19.59 -2.30
N ALA A 105 -0.14 -19.36 -1.02
CA ALA A 105 1.05 -19.86 -0.34
C ALA A 105 1.06 -21.40 -0.26
N ILE A 106 -0.06 -22.02 0.15
CA ILE A 106 -0.21 -23.48 0.23
C ILE A 106 -0.03 -24.11 -1.15
N LEU A 107 -0.71 -23.58 -2.17
CA LEU A 107 -0.58 -24.10 -3.54
C LEU A 107 0.86 -23.97 -4.05
N GLY A 108 1.53 -22.83 -3.79
CA GLY A 108 2.92 -22.65 -4.17
C GLY A 108 3.87 -23.64 -3.50
N VAL A 109 3.62 -24.02 -2.24
CA VAL A 109 4.42 -25.02 -1.53
C VAL A 109 4.11 -26.44 -2.03
N VAL A 110 2.83 -26.82 -2.11
CA VAL A 110 2.40 -28.18 -2.50
C VAL A 110 2.82 -28.52 -3.93
N THR A 111 2.82 -27.54 -4.83
CA THR A 111 3.26 -27.72 -6.23
C THR A 111 4.77 -27.62 -6.41
N GLY A 112 5.53 -27.41 -5.33
CA GLY A 112 6.99 -27.27 -5.37
C GLY A 112 7.51 -25.94 -5.93
N GLY A 113 6.63 -24.96 -6.17
CA GLY A 113 7.01 -23.61 -6.60
C GLY A 113 7.68 -22.76 -5.50
N ARG A 114 7.55 -23.16 -4.23
CA ARG A 114 8.20 -22.56 -3.07
C ARG A 114 8.59 -23.63 -2.07
N THR A 115 9.67 -23.38 -1.34
CA THR A 115 10.11 -24.23 -0.22
C THR A 115 9.90 -23.51 1.09
N LEU A 116 9.46 -24.27 2.10
CA LEU A 116 9.28 -23.75 3.45
C LEU A 116 10.63 -23.66 4.16
N THR A 117 10.89 -22.53 4.82
CA THR A 117 12.11 -22.27 5.61
C THR A 117 11.80 -22.23 7.10
N LEU A 118 11.01 -23.22 7.59
CA LEU A 118 10.45 -23.22 8.96
C LEU A 118 11.51 -23.22 10.07
N GLY A 119 12.67 -23.86 9.86
CA GLY A 119 13.74 -23.88 10.86
C GLY A 119 14.27 -22.48 11.17
N LEU A 120 14.59 -21.69 10.15
CA LEU A 120 15.06 -20.30 10.31
C LEU A 120 13.95 -19.36 10.80
N PHE A 121 12.73 -19.58 10.31
CA PHE A 121 11.55 -18.81 10.69
C PHE A 121 11.22 -18.99 12.18
N GLY A 122 11.22 -20.23 12.69
CA GLY A 122 10.90 -20.56 14.08
C GLY A 122 11.82 -19.87 15.09
N MET A 123 13.13 -19.78 14.78
CA MET A 123 14.12 -19.13 15.64
C MET A 123 13.88 -17.61 15.82
N LYS A 124 13.16 -16.98 14.89
CA LYS A 124 12.89 -15.54 14.90
C LYS A 124 11.39 -15.23 14.80
N LEU A 125 10.53 -16.15 15.22
CA LEU A 125 9.08 -16.04 15.05
C LEU A 125 8.52 -14.72 15.60
N LEU A 126 8.84 -14.38 16.85
CA LEU A 126 8.36 -13.13 17.47
C LEU A 126 8.82 -11.88 16.71
N HIS A 127 10.06 -11.89 16.21
CA HIS A 127 10.60 -10.79 15.39
C HIS A 127 9.83 -10.64 14.07
N HIS A 128 9.55 -11.74 13.38
CA HIS A 128 8.80 -11.73 12.12
C HIS A 128 7.35 -11.30 12.33
N LEU A 129 6.68 -11.79 13.38
CA LEU A 129 5.33 -11.36 13.75
C LEU A 129 5.28 -9.86 14.07
N ALA A 130 6.23 -9.37 14.88
CA ALA A 130 6.30 -7.95 15.20
C ALA A 130 6.61 -7.08 13.98
N ALA A 131 7.47 -7.55 13.06
CA ALA A 131 7.75 -6.84 11.80
C ALA A 131 6.54 -6.81 10.86
N ALA A 132 5.82 -7.92 10.74
CA ALA A 132 4.59 -8.02 9.95
C ALA A 132 3.50 -7.11 10.51
N ALA A 133 3.22 -7.18 11.81
CA ALA A 133 2.24 -6.35 12.48
C ALA A 133 2.53 -4.85 12.30
N ARG A 134 3.79 -4.42 12.50
CA ARG A 134 4.21 -3.03 12.26
C ARG A 134 4.02 -2.60 10.81
N SER A 135 4.31 -3.49 9.85
CA SER A 135 4.12 -3.19 8.43
C SER A 135 2.65 -3.02 8.09
N SER A 136 1.77 -3.84 8.65
CA SER A 136 0.32 -3.78 8.42
C SER A 136 -0.33 -2.48 8.89
N LEU A 137 0.27 -1.76 9.84
CA LEU A 137 -0.23 -0.46 10.28
C LEU A 137 -0.24 0.59 9.15
N VAL A 138 0.55 0.41 8.09
CA VAL A 138 0.57 1.32 6.93
C VAL A 138 -0.76 1.30 6.16
N ALA A 139 -1.55 0.22 6.26
CA ALA A 139 -2.87 0.16 5.66
C ALA A 139 -3.79 1.29 6.18
N ILE A 140 -3.62 1.75 7.41
CA ILE A 140 -4.46 2.82 7.99
C ILE A 140 -4.29 4.14 7.22
N PRO A 141 -3.08 4.74 7.16
CA PRO A 141 -2.90 5.98 6.39
C PRO A 141 -3.12 5.76 4.89
N GLU A 142 -2.78 4.61 4.34
CA GLU A 142 -3.00 4.33 2.91
C GLU A 142 -4.50 4.27 2.57
N GLU A 143 -5.32 3.54 3.33
CA GLU A 143 -6.77 3.52 3.07
C GLU A 143 -7.40 4.89 3.28
N LEU A 144 -6.94 5.66 4.27
CA LEU A 144 -7.39 7.03 4.47
C LEU A 144 -7.10 7.90 3.23
N LEU A 145 -5.89 7.83 2.71
CA LEU A 145 -5.45 8.59 1.54
C LEU A 145 -6.16 8.13 0.26
N PHE A 146 -6.11 6.84 -0.05
CA PHE A 146 -6.57 6.29 -1.32
C PHE A 146 -8.09 6.16 -1.38
N ARG A 147 -8.75 5.65 -0.33
CA ARG A 147 -10.20 5.36 -0.36
C ARG A 147 -10.97 6.51 0.25
N GLY A 148 -10.52 6.99 1.42
CA GLY A 148 -11.18 8.08 2.12
C GLY A 148 -11.17 9.38 1.32
N VAL A 149 -10.02 9.74 0.76
CA VAL A 149 -9.84 11.01 0.05
C VAL A 149 -9.82 10.84 -1.47
N LEU A 150 -8.79 10.19 -2.03
CA LEU A 150 -8.57 10.18 -3.47
C LEU A 150 -9.77 9.60 -4.24
N TYR A 151 -10.21 8.38 -3.91
CA TYR A 151 -11.36 7.76 -4.55
C TYR A 151 -12.64 8.58 -4.37
N THR A 152 -12.95 9.04 -3.15
CA THR A 152 -14.13 9.87 -2.89
C THR A 152 -14.17 11.12 -3.76
N ARG A 153 -13.03 11.80 -3.92
CA ARG A 153 -12.94 13.05 -4.69
C ARG A 153 -12.90 12.82 -6.20
N LEU A 154 -12.21 11.78 -6.66
CA LEU A 154 -12.24 11.40 -8.06
C LEU A 154 -13.63 10.92 -8.47
N ARG A 155 -14.32 10.16 -7.63
CA ARG A 155 -15.73 9.77 -7.85
C ARG A 155 -16.65 10.98 -7.93
N ALA A 156 -16.49 11.95 -7.04
CA ALA A 156 -17.28 13.19 -7.06
C ALA A 156 -17.02 14.02 -8.34
N ALA A 157 -15.80 13.98 -8.88
CA ALA A 157 -15.40 14.77 -10.04
C ALA A 157 -15.69 14.10 -11.39
N LEU A 158 -15.55 12.77 -11.48
CA LEU A 158 -15.53 12.00 -12.72
C LEU A 158 -16.64 10.93 -12.80
N GLY A 159 -17.42 10.75 -11.73
CA GLY A 159 -18.39 9.67 -11.62
C GLY A 159 -17.78 8.36 -11.09
N ASP A 160 -18.65 7.40 -10.79
CA ASP A 160 -18.29 6.17 -10.05
C ASP A 160 -17.27 5.29 -10.80
N GLY A 161 -17.50 5.04 -12.10
CA GLY A 161 -16.63 4.18 -12.91
C GLY A 161 -15.23 4.77 -13.11
N ALA A 162 -15.17 6.02 -13.58
CA ALA A 162 -13.89 6.70 -13.83
C ALA A 162 -13.12 6.98 -12.53
N GLY A 163 -13.82 7.37 -11.45
CA GLY A 163 -13.22 7.57 -10.14
C GLY A 163 -12.59 6.29 -9.59
N LEU A 164 -13.31 5.16 -9.68
CA LEU A 164 -12.81 3.84 -9.30
C LEU A 164 -11.57 3.42 -10.10
N CYS A 165 -11.64 3.57 -11.43
CA CYS A 165 -10.54 3.20 -12.33
C CYS A 165 -9.30 4.03 -12.01
N LEU A 166 -9.42 5.36 -12.03
CA LEU A 166 -8.29 6.27 -11.85
C LEU A 166 -7.67 6.16 -10.45
N SER A 167 -8.47 6.05 -9.38
CA SER A 167 -7.92 5.88 -8.04
C SER A 167 -7.14 4.56 -7.89
N SER A 168 -7.63 3.49 -8.52
CA SER A 168 -7.01 2.15 -8.48
C SER A 168 -5.72 2.11 -9.29
N LEU A 169 -5.68 2.80 -10.44
CA LEU A 169 -4.47 2.95 -11.23
C LEU A 169 -3.41 3.78 -10.49
N ILE A 170 -3.79 4.91 -9.88
CA ILE A 170 -2.87 5.71 -9.06
C ILE A 170 -2.32 4.87 -7.89
N TYR A 171 -3.19 4.12 -7.20
CA TYR A 171 -2.77 3.19 -6.15
C TYR A 171 -1.71 2.20 -6.65
N ALA A 172 -1.95 1.55 -7.80
CA ALA A 172 -1.01 0.60 -8.39
C ALA A 172 0.32 1.28 -8.79
N ILE A 173 0.26 2.44 -9.45
CA ILE A 173 1.43 3.22 -9.89
C ILE A 173 2.37 3.51 -8.73
N LEU A 174 1.86 4.01 -7.60
CA LEU A 174 2.70 4.38 -6.46
C LEU A 174 3.37 3.19 -5.78
N HIS A 175 2.76 1.99 -5.88
CA HIS A 175 3.34 0.76 -5.36
C HIS A 175 4.50 0.22 -6.22
N PHE A 176 4.68 0.73 -7.44
CA PHE A 176 5.78 0.37 -8.33
C PHE A 176 7.03 1.20 -8.14
N PHE A 177 7.04 2.17 -7.21
CA PHE A 177 8.22 2.94 -6.94
C PHE A 177 9.40 2.06 -6.51
N ALA A 178 10.51 2.19 -7.25
CA ALA A 178 11.74 1.47 -6.99
C ALA A 178 12.37 1.91 -5.66
N ARG A 179 13.31 1.09 -5.17
CA ARG A 179 14.11 1.38 -3.97
C ARG A 179 15.56 1.61 -4.42
N PRO A 180 15.89 2.81 -4.93
CA PRO A 180 17.23 3.08 -5.44
C PRO A 180 18.28 3.01 -4.32
N GLU A 181 19.53 2.83 -4.73
CA GLU A 181 20.67 2.95 -3.83
C GLU A 181 20.76 4.36 -3.26
N SER A 182 21.37 4.49 -2.08
CA SER A 182 21.57 5.82 -1.50
C SER A 182 22.65 6.54 -2.30
N PRO A 183 22.49 7.85 -2.59
CA PRO A 183 23.57 8.63 -3.17
C PRO A 183 24.77 8.66 -2.21
N SER A 184 25.98 8.80 -2.77
CA SER A 184 27.23 8.89 -1.98
C SER A 184 27.24 10.12 -1.08
N HIS A 185 26.65 11.22 -1.55
CA HIS A 185 26.46 12.46 -0.80
C HIS A 185 25.01 12.94 -0.93
N VAL A 186 24.42 13.39 0.18
CA VAL A 186 23.05 13.93 0.20
C VAL A 186 23.11 15.46 0.16
N GLU A 187 22.73 16.01 -0.99
CA GLU A 187 22.57 17.44 -1.23
C GLU A 187 21.09 17.87 -1.15
N TRP A 188 20.83 19.17 -1.28
CA TRP A 188 19.49 19.75 -1.12
C TRP A 188 18.47 19.28 -2.18
N ASP A 189 18.94 18.87 -3.35
CA ASP A 189 18.15 18.39 -4.48
C ASP A 189 18.14 16.86 -4.59
N SER A 190 18.92 16.15 -3.77
CA SER A 190 19.07 14.70 -3.84
C SER A 190 17.74 13.95 -3.73
N GLY A 191 16.77 14.51 -3.01
CA GLY A 191 15.43 13.91 -2.93
C GLY A 191 14.64 13.98 -4.24
N ILE A 192 14.88 14.98 -5.10
CA ILE A 192 14.28 15.09 -6.44
C ILE A 192 14.87 14.00 -7.34
N GLU A 193 16.19 13.86 -7.32
CA GLU A 193 16.89 12.84 -8.11
C GLU A 193 16.47 11.43 -7.67
N VAL A 194 16.41 11.16 -6.36
CA VAL A 194 15.90 9.88 -5.85
C VAL A 194 14.44 9.66 -6.23
N LEU A 195 13.58 10.68 -6.17
CA LEU A 195 12.18 10.54 -6.59
C LEU A 195 12.08 10.17 -8.09
N ARG A 196 12.93 10.75 -8.94
CA ARG A 196 13.04 10.40 -10.36
C ARG A 196 13.51 8.95 -10.53
N GLN A 197 14.52 8.52 -9.79
CA GLN A 197 15.00 7.12 -9.83
C GLN A 197 13.95 6.13 -9.32
N MET A 198 13.13 6.51 -8.33
CA MET A 198 12.01 5.69 -7.87
C MET A 198 11.02 5.40 -9.01
N SER A 199 10.82 6.31 -9.97
CA SER A 199 9.98 6.03 -11.15
C SER A 199 10.58 5.01 -12.12
N ALA A 200 11.87 4.67 -12.03
CA ALA A 200 12.45 3.60 -12.86
C ALA A 200 11.85 2.22 -12.56
N GLY A 201 11.12 2.07 -11.44
CA GLY A 201 10.37 0.85 -11.16
C GLY A 201 9.32 0.50 -12.22
N PHE A 202 8.88 1.48 -13.04
CA PHE A 202 8.01 1.26 -14.21
C PHE A 202 8.72 0.63 -15.41
N LEU A 203 10.05 0.57 -15.42
CA LEU A 203 10.82 0.07 -16.56
C LEU A 203 11.12 -1.44 -16.47
N ASN A 204 10.74 -2.10 -15.37
CA ASN A 204 11.06 -3.51 -15.14
C ASN A 204 9.96 -4.45 -15.71
N GLY A 205 9.90 -4.54 -17.05
CA GLY A 205 8.73 -5.07 -17.79
C GLY A 205 8.28 -6.51 -17.50
N ARG A 206 9.15 -7.41 -17.00
CA ARG A 206 8.78 -8.84 -16.78
C ARG A 206 7.96 -9.07 -15.51
N ALA A 207 8.19 -8.32 -14.44
CA ALA A 207 7.40 -8.40 -13.20
C ALA A 207 6.25 -7.38 -13.17
N LEU A 208 6.27 -6.41 -14.11
CA LEU A 208 5.37 -5.28 -14.10
C LEU A 208 3.93 -5.65 -14.43
N VAL A 209 3.70 -6.49 -15.44
CA VAL A 209 2.33 -6.78 -15.90
C VAL A 209 1.50 -7.50 -14.82
N PRO A 210 1.88 -8.69 -14.32
CA PRO A 210 1.08 -9.37 -13.29
C PRO A 210 0.99 -8.56 -11.99
N GLY A 211 2.08 -7.89 -11.57
CA GLY A 211 2.08 -7.05 -10.37
C GLY A 211 1.16 -5.83 -10.49
N PHE A 212 1.19 -5.14 -11.62
CA PHE A 212 0.36 -3.96 -11.88
C PHE A 212 -1.11 -4.31 -11.97
N LEU A 213 -1.45 -5.40 -12.66
CA LEU A 213 -2.82 -5.90 -12.74
C LEU A 213 -3.33 -6.34 -11.37
N THR A 214 -2.51 -7.07 -10.61
CA THR A 214 -2.80 -7.49 -9.22
C THR A 214 -3.09 -6.30 -8.32
N LEU A 215 -2.22 -5.29 -8.33
CA LEU A 215 -2.38 -4.09 -7.51
C LEU A 215 -3.56 -3.23 -7.97
N THR A 216 -3.82 -3.15 -9.27
CA THR A 216 -5.01 -2.45 -9.82
C THR A 216 -6.29 -3.13 -9.35
N LEU A 217 -6.35 -4.48 -9.38
CA LEU A 217 -7.46 -5.23 -8.81
C LEU A 217 -7.59 -5.02 -7.30
N GLY A 218 -6.48 -5.02 -6.56
CA GLY A 218 -6.48 -4.66 -5.13
C GLY A 218 -7.08 -3.27 -4.89
N GLY A 219 -6.70 -2.30 -5.72
CA GLY A 219 -7.31 -0.97 -5.85
C GLY A 219 -8.84 -1.02 -5.92
N ILE A 220 -9.35 -1.77 -6.90
CA ILE A 220 -10.77 -1.92 -7.20
C ILE A 220 -11.52 -2.60 -6.05
N ILE A 221 -10.97 -3.70 -5.52
CA ILE A 221 -11.57 -4.52 -4.46
C ILE A 221 -11.77 -3.70 -3.20
N LEU A 222 -10.73 -3.01 -2.75
CA LEU A 222 -10.77 -2.16 -1.56
C LEU A 222 -11.77 -1.01 -1.75
N SER A 223 -11.83 -0.43 -2.96
CA SER A 223 -12.79 0.63 -3.29
C SER A 223 -14.24 0.13 -3.35
N TRP A 224 -14.49 -1.10 -3.83
CA TRP A 224 -15.81 -1.72 -3.78
C TRP A 224 -16.24 -1.97 -2.35
N LEU A 225 -15.37 -2.58 -1.53
CA LEU A 225 -15.64 -2.84 -0.12
C LEU A 225 -15.97 -1.53 0.61
N PHE A 226 -15.16 -0.49 0.42
CA PHE A 226 -15.38 0.85 0.93
C PHE A 226 -16.74 1.43 0.51
N ARG A 227 -17.07 1.35 -0.78
CA ARG A 227 -18.32 1.88 -1.32
C ARG A 227 -19.54 1.18 -0.72
N SER A 228 -19.49 -0.13 -0.51
CA SER A 228 -20.61 -0.89 0.05
C SER A 228 -20.78 -0.73 1.56
N THR A 229 -19.73 -0.38 2.30
CA THR A 229 -19.80 -0.13 3.76
C THR A 229 -20.04 1.33 4.11
N GLY A 230 -19.60 2.25 3.24
CA GLY A 230 -19.40 3.66 3.59
C GLY A 230 -18.32 3.87 4.64
N SER A 231 -17.46 2.87 4.89
CA SER A 231 -16.51 2.84 6.00
C SER A 231 -15.16 2.26 5.60
N LEU A 232 -14.08 2.86 6.11
CA LEU A 232 -12.70 2.44 5.85
C LEU A 232 -12.28 1.18 6.61
N TYR A 233 -12.99 0.77 7.66
CA TYR A 233 -12.53 -0.33 8.52
C TYR A 233 -12.43 -1.69 7.80
N GLY A 234 -13.38 -2.01 6.92
CA GLY A 234 -13.32 -3.22 6.09
C GLY A 234 -12.10 -3.24 5.13
N PRO A 235 -11.93 -2.19 4.30
CA PRO A 235 -10.74 -2.03 3.47
C PRO A 235 -9.43 -2.07 4.27
N MET A 236 -9.36 -1.37 5.41
CA MET A 236 -8.18 -1.37 6.28
C MET A 236 -7.85 -2.77 6.77
N ALA A 237 -8.85 -3.54 7.20
CA ALA A 237 -8.67 -4.91 7.65
C ALA A 237 -8.18 -5.83 6.53
N LEU A 238 -8.79 -5.74 5.33
CA LEU A 238 -8.38 -6.53 4.17
C LEU A 238 -6.95 -6.20 3.73
N HIS A 239 -6.61 -4.92 3.62
CA HIS A 239 -5.29 -4.48 3.21
C HIS A 239 -4.22 -4.82 4.25
N ALA A 240 -4.50 -4.58 5.54
CA ALA A 240 -3.60 -4.95 6.64
C ALA A 240 -3.32 -6.47 6.67
N ALA A 241 -4.34 -7.30 6.40
CA ALA A 241 -4.20 -8.75 6.30
C ALA A 241 -3.28 -9.16 5.15
N TRP A 242 -3.41 -8.52 3.98
CA TRP A 242 -2.50 -8.78 2.86
C TRP A 242 -1.05 -8.43 3.19
N ILE A 243 -0.80 -7.26 3.76
CA ILE A 243 0.56 -6.84 4.13
C ILE A 243 1.16 -7.76 5.20
N LEU A 244 0.36 -8.11 6.22
CA LEU A 244 0.77 -9.02 7.30
C LEU A 244 1.26 -10.32 6.71
N TRP A 245 0.43 -10.92 5.85
CA TRP A 245 0.71 -12.21 5.28
C TRP A 245 1.89 -12.19 4.32
N LEU A 246 1.99 -11.17 3.44
CA LEU A 246 3.14 -11.01 2.55
C LEU A 246 4.47 -10.96 3.32
N LYS A 247 4.48 -10.29 4.49
CA LYS A 247 5.66 -10.23 5.36
C LYS A 247 6.01 -11.57 6.00
N LEU A 248 5.01 -12.33 6.44
CA LEU A 248 5.24 -13.67 7.00
C LEU A 248 5.67 -14.66 5.91
N TYR A 249 5.05 -14.57 4.74
CA TYR A 249 5.36 -15.39 3.57
C TYR A 249 6.80 -15.17 3.09
N GLU A 250 7.23 -13.90 2.98
CA GLU A 250 8.62 -13.52 2.66
C GLU A 250 9.62 -14.12 3.66
N ALA A 251 9.26 -14.22 4.95
CA ALA A 251 10.11 -14.78 5.99
C ALA A 251 10.08 -16.33 6.08
N ALA A 252 8.95 -16.94 5.73
CA ALA A 252 8.71 -18.37 5.92
C ALA A 252 8.95 -19.22 4.65
N THR A 253 9.20 -18.59 3.50
CA THR A 253 9.36 -19.30 2.22
C THR A 253 10.53 -18.79 1.38
N ALA A 254 11.26 -19.69 0.75
CA ALA A 254 12.27 -19.39 -0.27
C ALA A 254 11.78 -19.82 -1.67
N GLY A 255 12.34 -19.21 -2.73
CA GLY A 255 12.08 -19.65 -4.09
C GLY A 255 12.82 -20.96 -4.36
N SER A 256 12.14 -21.97 -4.89
CA SER A 256 12.81 -23.14 -5.45
C SER A 256 13.43 -22.73 -6.78
N GLY A 257 14.76 -22.78 -6.88
CA GLY A 257 15.47 -22.35 -8.08
C GLY A 257 14.94 -23.06 -9.34
N GLY A 258 14.34 -22.30 -10.25
CA GLY A 258 14.35 -22.65 -11.67
C GLY A 258 13.05 -22.89 -12.43
N GLN A 259 11.83 -22.99 -11.85
CA GLN A 259 10.69 -23.43 -12.70
C GLN A 259 9.36 -22.66 -12.67
N ALA A 260 9.09 -21.67 -11.82
CA ALA A 260 7.78 -21.00 -11.91
C ALA A 260 7.69 -19.60 -11.27
N THR A 261 8.74 -18.79 -11.31
CA THR A 261 8.70 -17.40 -10.79
C THR A 261 7.63 -16.55 -11.49
N TRP A 262 7.32 -16.85 -12.75
CA TRP A 262 6.24 -16.21 -13.49
C TRP A 262 4.85 -16.53 -12.93
N VAL A 263 4.65 -17.74 -12.37
CA VAL A 263 3.36 -18.18 -11.82
C VAL A 263 3.27 -17.81 -10.34
N TRP A 264 4.28 -18.16 -9.55
CA TRP A 264 4.27 -18.02 -8.08
C TRP A 264 4.87 -16.70 -7.57
N GLY A 265 5.43 -15.89 -8.47
CA GLY A 265 6.10 -14.64 -8.14
C GLY A 265 7.50 -14.85 -7.58
N THR A 266 8.14 -13.73 -7.25
CA THR A 266 9.42 -13.70 -6.53
C THR A 266 9.17 -13.78 -5.01
N SER A 267 10.07 -13.23 -4.19
CA SER A 267 9.82 -13.06 -2.76
C SER A 267 8.60 -12.19 -2.46
N LYS A 268 8.14 -11.40 -3.43
CA LYS A 268 7.01 -10.48 -3.26
C LYS A 268 5.63 -11.13 -3.46
N LEU A 269 5.53 -12.32 -4.06
CA LEU A 269 4.29 -13.03 -4.44
C LEU A 269 3.39 -12.31 -5.46
N ILE A 270 3.15 -11.00 -5.26
CA ILE A 270 2.25 -10.15 -6.04
C ILE A 270 2.63 -10.05 -7.52
N ASP A 271 3.86 -10.39 -7.87
CA ASP A 271 4.40 -10.37 -9.23
C ASP A 271 4.24 -11.70 -9.99
N GLY A 272 3.54 -12.68 -9.40
CA GLY A 272 3.15 -13.93 -10.06
C GLY A 272 1.70 -13.91 -10.56
N TRP A 273 1.41 -14.63 -11.65
CA TRP A 273 0.04 -14.77 -12.19
C TRP A 273 -0.94 -15.45 -11.23
N SER A 274 -0.46 -16.31 -10.32
CA SER A 274 -1.30 -16.91 -9.27
C SER A 274 -1.93 -15.86 -8.35
N ALA A 275 -1.19 -14.80 -8.02
CA ALA A 275 -1.71 -13.69 -7.23
C ALA A 275 -2.81 -12.93 -8.01
N PHE A 276 -2.62 -12.71 -9.31
CA PHE A 276 -3.63 -12.07 -10.16
C PHE A 276 -4.92 -12.89 -10.24
N VAL A 277 -4.82 -14.21 -10.48
CA VAL A 277 -5.98 -15.11 -10.52
C VAL A 277 -6.70 -15.12 -9.17
N MET A 278 -5.97 -15.23 -8.07
CA MET A 278 -6.55 -15.14 -6.73
C MET A 278 -7.26 -13.80 -6.52
N MET A 279 -6.72 -12.71 -7.08
CA MET A 279 -7.34 -11.41 -6.97
C MET A 279 -8.62 -11.27 -7.79
N LEU A 280 -8.74 -11.95 -8.94
CA LEU A 280 -10.02 -12.07 -9.65
C LEU A 280 -11.07 -12.80 -8.80
N CYS A 281 -10.69 -13.88 -8.12
CA CYS A 281 -11.58 -14.59 -7.18
C CYS A 281 -12.03 -13.67 -6.04
N CYS A 282 -11.09 -12.95 -5.41
CA CYS A 282 -11.42 -11.96 -4.38
C CYS A 282 -12.34 -10.85 -4.92
N ALA A 283 -12.10 -10.37 -6.15
CA ALA A 283 -12.96 -9.39 -6.79
C ALA A 283 -14.39 -9.90 -6.97
N ALA A 284 -14.58 -11.16 -7.41
CA ALA A 284 -15.90 -11.76 -7.52
C ALA A 284 -16.60 -11.87 -6.15
N ILE A 285 -15.88 -12.34 -5.12
CA ILE A 285 -16.42 -12.48 -3.75
C ILE A 285 -16.81 -11.11 -3.18
N VAL A 286 -15.95 -10.10 -3.28
CA VAL A 286 -16.24 -8.75 -2.78
C VAL A 286 -17.35 -8.09 -3.59
N ARG A 287 -17.42 -8.30 -4.91
CA ARG A 287 -18.53 -7.80 -5.74
C ARG A 287 -19.87 -8.38 -5.28
N GLN A 288 -19.91 -9.70 -5.04
CA GLN A 288 -21.11 -10.36 -4.53
C GLN A 288 -21.50 -9.83 -3.15
N TRP A 289 -20.54 -9.73 -2.24
CA TRP A 289 -20.74 -9.13 -0.91
C TRP A 289 -21.30 -7.71 -0.99
N SER A 290 -20.70 -6.89 -1.86
CA SER A 290 -21.06 -5.48 -2.06
C SER A 290 -22.47 -5.33 -2.65
N SER A 291 -22.87 -6.24 -3.56
CA SER A 291 -24.19 -6.18 -4.21
C SER A 291 -25.35 -6.35 -3.22
N LYS A 292 -25.15 -7.14 -2.16
CA LYS A 292 -26.16 -7.40 -1.11
C LYS A 292 -26.31 -6.28 -0.09
N ARG A 293 -25.38 -5.30 -0.08
CA ARG A 293 -25.26 -4.27 0.96
C ARG A 293 -25.31 -2.84 0.43
N ARG A 294 -25.59 -2.64 -0.86
CA ARG A 294 -25.75 -1.28 -1.38
C ARG A 294 -26.92 -0.60 -0.65
N PRO A 295 -26.71 0.54 0.03
CA PRO A 295 -27.85 1.35 0.44
C PRO A 295 -28.63 1.77 -0.81
N SER A 296 -29.96 1.77 -0.71
CA SER A 296 -30.86 2.36 -1.71
C SER A 296 -30.37 3.78 -2.06
N PRO A 297 -30.47 4.21 -3.33
CA PRO A 297 -30.05 5.54 -3.74
C PRO A 297 -30.72 6.65 -2.93
#